data_AF-A0A2V7M500-F1
#
_entry.id   AF-A0A2V7M500-F1
#
_cell.length_a   1.000
_cell.length_b   1.000
_cell.length_c   1.000
_cell.angle_alpha   90.00
_cell.angle_beta   90.00
_cell.angle_gamma   90.00
#
_symmetry.space_group_name_H-M   'P 1'
#
loop_
_entity.id
_entity.type
_entity.pdbx_description
1 polymer ?
#
loop_
_entity_poly.entity_id
_entity_poly.type
_entity_poly.pdbx_seq_one_letter_code
_entity_poly.pdbx_strand_id
1 'polypeptide(L)'
;SLRIVQAYTDLLLHDMGPDLADICLGAAQPAEFRTEPLMGLRFKTAFLHDGRAGSIEQAIAAHGGEAVAARGRFLRLSAGERYALLKFLGGL
;
A
#
# COMPACT_ATOMS: atom_id res chain seq x y z
N SER A 1 -26.75 -11.47 10.65
CA SER A 1 -25.80 -12.44 10.05
C SER A 1 -24.43 -11.81 10.02
N LEU A 2 -23.40 -12.49 10.51
CA LEU A 2 -22.01 -12.01 10.44
C LEU A 2 -21.44 -12.39 9.07
N ARG A 3 -20.69 -11.47 8.44
CA ARG A 3 -20.02 -11.70 7.17
C ARG A 3 -18.51 -11.53 7.36
N ILE A 4 -17.74 -12.50 6.91
CA ILE A 4 -16.28 -12.41 6.87
C ILE A 4 -15.89 -11.47 5.72
N VAL A 5 -14.99 -10.54 5.99
CA VAL A 5 -14.42 -9.64 4.99
C VAL A 5 -12.91 -9.70 5.08
N GLN A 6 -12.25 -9.89 3.92
CA GLN A 6 -10.79 -9.90 3.85
C GLN A 6 -10.29 -8.46 3.86
N ALA A 7 -9.54 -8.11 4.90
CA ALA A 7 -9.01 -6.77 5.12
C ALA A 7 -7.70 -6.51 4.38
N TYR A 8 -7.00 -7.56 3.94
CA TYR A 8 -5.69 -7.51 3.27
C TYR A 8 -4.65 -6.69 4.05
N THR A 9 -4.56 -6.95 5.35
CA THR A 9 -3.58 -6.34 6.26
C THR A 9 -3.31 -7.30 7.42
N ASP A 10 -2.11 -7.26 7.97
CA ASP A 10 -1.72 -7.92 9.22
C ASP A 10 -1.74 -6.95 10.43
N LEU A 11 -2.02 -5.66 10.19
CA LEU A 11 -2.03 -4.58 11.18
C LEU A 11 -0.68 -4.32 11.89
N LEU A 12 0.42 -4.87 11.35
CA LEU A 12 1.76 -4.63 11.89
C LEU A 12 2.37 -3.36 11.31
N LEU A 13 3.44 -2.89 11.96
CA LEU A 13 4.30 -1.82 11.45
C LEU A 13 5.31 -2.40 10.46
N HIS A 14 5.51 -1.71 9.35
CA HIS A 14 6.51 -2.05 8.34
C HIS A 14 7.29 -0.81 7.93
N ASP A 15 8.59 -1.00 7.67
CA ASP A 15 9.45 0.03 7.11
C ASP A 15 9.06 0.35 5.66
N MET A 16 8.62 1.59 5.43
CA MET A 16 8.25 2.15 4.13
C MET A 16 9.46 2.77 3.39
N GLY A 17 10.62 2.83 4.04
CA GLY A 17 11.86 3.40 3.52
C GLY A 17 12.02 4.91 3.79
N PRO A 18 13.25 5.43 3.62
CA PRO A 18 13.60 6.79 4.01
C PRO A 18 12.86 7.88 3.23
N ASP A 19 12.48 7.64 1.97
CA ASP A 19 11.73 8.61 1.15
C ASP A 19 10.29 8.85 1.63
N LEU A 20 9.82 7.95 2.50
CA LEU A 20 8.51 7.94 3.14
C LEU A 20 8.64 8.04 4.66
N ALA A 21 9.79 8.46 5.17
CA ALA A 21 9.95 8.74 6.59
C ALA A 21 9.33 10.10 6.94
N ASP A 22 8.37 10.11 7.87
CA ASP A 22 7.66 11.34 8.28
C ASP A 22 7.15 11.28 9.73
N ILE A 23 6.96 10.10 10.33
CA ILE A 23 6.31 9.97 11.63
C ILE A 23 7.32 9.73 12.76
N CYS A 24 7.42 10.66 13.69
CA CYS A 24 8.06 10.42 15.00
C CYS A 24 6.99 10.30 16.09
N LEU A 25 6.34 9.13 16.20
CA LEU A 25 5.29 8.88 17.20
C LEU A 25 5.51 7.56 17.94
N GLY A 26 5.53 7.65 19.28
CA GLY A 26 5.62 6.48 20.16
C GLY A 26 6.92 5.71 19.98
N ALA A 27 6.80 4.39 19.79
CA ALA A 27 7.93 3.48 19.59
C ALA A 27 8.26 3.21 18.11
N ALA A 28 7.47 3.75 17.17
CA ALA A 28 7.70 3.56 15.75
C ALA A 28 8.90 4.40 15.28
N GLN A 29 9.73 3.83 14.43
CA GLN A 29 10.77 4.57 13.71
C GLN A 29 10.14 5.50 12.66
N PRO A 30 10.86 6.55 12.20
CA PRO A 30 10.36 7.53 11.23
C PRO A 30 9.69 6.97 9.97
N ALA A 31 10.18 5.82 9.51
CA ALA A 31 9.73 5.14 8.30
C ALA A 31 8.76 3.97 8.57
N GLU A 32 8.42 3.69 9.83
CA GLU A 32 7.53 2.59 10.19
C GLU A 32 6.06 3.02 10.17
N PHE A 33 5.27 2.36 9.35
CA PHE A 33 3.84 2.61 9.23
C PHE A 33 3.05 1.33 9.34
N ARG A 34 1.86 1.42 9.93
CA ARG A 34 0.93 0.30 9.96
C ARG A 34 0.42 0.01 8.55
N THR A 35 0.36 -1.26 8.17
CA THR A 35 -0.35 -1.68 6.95
C THR A 35 -1.85 -1.36 7.09
N GLU A 36 -2.36 -0.38 6.35
CA GLU A 36 -3.79 -0.03 6.36
C GLU A 36 -4.63 -1.14 5.70
N PRO A 37 -5.84 -1.49 6.21
CA PRO A 37 -6.73 -2.40 5.52
C PRO A 37 -7.08 -1.85 4.13
N LEU A 38 -7.02 -2.72 3.12
CA LEU A 38 -7.45 -2.38 1.76
C LEU A 38 -8.97 -2.50 1.57
N MET A 39 -9.71 -2.89 2.61
CA MET A 39 -11.17 -2.89 2.56
C MET A 39 -11.69 -1.47 2.29
N GLY A 40 -12.40 -1.28 1.18
CA GLY A 40 -12.89 0.03 0.74
C GLY A 40 -11.85 0.88 0.01
N LEU A 41 -10.75 0.29 -0.47
CA LEU A 41 -9.71 0.98 -1.26
C LEU A 41 -10.31 1.73 -2.47
N ARG A 42 -11.37 1.21 -3.10
CA ARG A 42 -12.07 1.84 -4.23
C ARG A 42 -12.64 3.22 -3.93
N PHE A 43 -12.83 3.57 -2.66
CA PHE A 43 -13.34 4.87 -2.24
C PHE A 43 -12.23 5.89 -1.95
N LYS A 44 -10.95 5.50 -2.09
CA LYS A 44 -9.80 6.37 -1.82
C LYS A 44 -9.34 7.08 -3.10
N THR A 45 -8.92 8.33 -2.93
CA THR A 45 -8.43 9.19 -4.02
C THR A 45 -7.01 9.73 -3.79
N ALA A 46 -6.48 9.54 -2.57
CA ALA A 46 -5.10 9.85 -2.20
C ALA A 46 -4.54 8.65 -1.43
N PHE A 47 -3.27 8.34 -1.66
CA PHE A 47 -2.61 7.14 -1.15
C PHE A 47 -1.27 7.49 -0.49
N LEU A 48 -0.76 6.55 0.31
CA LEU A 48 0.34 6.74 1.27
C LEU A 48 -0.06 7.70 2.40
N HIS A 49 0.72 7.73 3.49
CA HIS A 49 0.37 8.47 4.70
C HIS A 49 0.37 9.98 4.51
N ASP A 50 1.14 10.48 3.55
CA ASP A 50 1.25 11.89 3.19
C ASP A 50 0.39 12.30 1.99
N GLY A 51 -0.36 11.35 1.42
CA GLY A 51 -1.25 11.59 0.29
C GLY A 51 -0.54 11.95 -1.02
N ARG A 52 0.79 11.78 -1.16
CA ARG A 52 1.53 12.22 -2.36
C ARG A 52 1.15 11.47 -3.64
N ALA A 53 0.54 10.29 -3.52
CA ALA A 53 0.16 9.46 -4.65
C ALA A 53 -1.33 9.64 -4.98
N GLY A 54 -1.63 9.96 -6.25
CA GLY A 54 -2.99 10.14 -6.76
C GLY A 54 -3.59 8.89 -7.40
N SER A 55 -2.82 7.80 -7.52
CA SER A 55 -3.31 6.51 -8.02
C SER A 55 -2.69 5.32 -7.29
N ILE A 56 -3.36 4.17 -7.34
CA ILE A 56 -2.85 2.90 -6.79
C ILE A 56 -1.49 2.54 -7.41
N GLU A 57 -1.32 2.78 -8.70
CA GLU A 57 -0.06 2.52 -9.42
C GLU A 57 1.08 3.40 -8.91
N GLN A 58 0.82 4.70 -8.73
CA GLN A 58 1.79 5.64 -8.15
C GLN A 58 2.14 5.24 -6.72
N ALA A 59 1.15 4.83 -5.93
CA ALA A 59 1.37 4.37 -4.56
C ALA A 59 2.27 3.13 -4.54
N ILE A 60 1.99 2.11 -5.36
CA ILE A 60 2.83 0.91 -5.45
C ILE A 60 4.26 1.25 -5.90
N ALA A 61 4.40 2.14 -6.89
CA ALA A 61 5.71 2.57 -7.39
C ALA A 61 6.54 3.34 -6.35
N ALA A 62 5.89 4.04 -5.42
CA ALA A 62 6.56 4.81 -4.38
C ALA A 62 7.01 3.98 -3.16
N HIS A 63 6.49 2.76 -2.96
CA HIS A 63 6.82 1.94 -1.78
C HIS A 63 8.30 1.58 -1.72
N GLY A 64 8.98 1.91 -0.61
CA GLY A 64 10.37 1.56 -0.32
C GLY A 64 10.47 0.45 0.74
N GLY A 65 11.56 0.48 1.51
CA GLY A 65 11.80 -0.41 2.67
C GLY A 65 11.54 -1.88 2.41
N GLU A 66 10.73 -2.51 3.25
CA GLU A 66 10.39 -3.94 3.15
C GLU A 66 9.59 -4.27 1.88
N ALA A 67 8.88 -3.29 1.30
CA ALA A 67 8.07 -3.47 0.11
C ALA A 67 8.86 -3.41 -1.22
N VAL A 68 10.17 -3.14 -1.20
CA VAL A 68 11.01 -3.04 -2.41
C VAL A 68 10.88 -4.26 -3.33
N ALA A 69 10.88 -5.48 -2.76
CA ALA A 69 10.74 -6.70 -3.55
C ALA A 69 9.36 -6.82 -4.21
N ALA A 70 8.29 -6.44 -3.50
CA ALA A 70 6.93 -6.44 -4.02
C ALA A 70 6.73 -5.39 -5.11
N ARG A 71 7.19 -4.15 -4.89
CA ARG A 71 7.27 -3.09 -5.90
C ARG A 71 8.00 -3.58 -7.15
N GLY A 72 9.17 -4.20 -6.97
CA GLY A 72 9.95 -4.74 -8.09
C GLY A 72 9.19 -5.78 -8.91
N ARG A 73 8.42 -6.68 -8.27
CA ARG A 73 7.56 -7.64 -8.97
C ARG A 73 6.45 -6.93 -9.76
N PHE A 74 5.79 -5.95 -9.15
CA PHE A 74 4.76 -5.15 -9.81
C PHE A 74 5.28 -4.46 -11.08
N LEU A 75 6.44 -3.81 -11.00
CA LEU A 75 7.04 -3.10 -12.13
C LEU A 75 7.42 -4.03 -13.30
N ARG A 76 7.66 -5.31 -13.02
CA ARG A 76 7.98 -6.34 -14.02
C ARG A 76 6.76 -7.08 -14.59
N LEU A 77 5.55 -6.85 -14.05
CA LEU A 77 4.34 -7.43 -14.61
C LEU A 77 4.15 -6.99 -16.06
N SER A 78 3.66 -7.92 -16.88
CA SER A 78 3.13 -7.61 -18.21
C SER A 78 1.94 -6.65 -18.09
N ALA A 79 1.57 -6.00 -19.21
CA ALA A 79 0.42 -5.10 -19.24
C ALA A 79 -0.88 -5.79 -18.79
N GLY A 80 -1.09 -7.06 -19.17
CA GLY A 80 -2.27 -7.84 -18.80
C GLY A 80 -2.32 -8.15 -17.31
N GLU A 81 -1.21 -8.60 -16.73
CA GLU A 81 -1.12 -8.90 -15.29
C GLU A 81 -1.29 -7.63 -14.45
N ARG A 82 -0.67 -6.52 -14.88
CA ARG A 82 -0.81 -5.23 -14.23
C ARG A 82 -2.26 -4.76 -14.23
N TYR A 83 -2.94 -4.83 -15.39
CA TYR A 83 -4.36 -4.52 -15.50
C TYR A 83 -5.21 -5.40 -14.56
N ALA A 84 -4.96 -6.71 -14.50
CA ALA A 84 -5.69 -7.62 -13.65
C ALA A 84 -5.54 -7.27 -12.15
N LEU A 85 -4.31 -6.99 -11.71
CA LEU A 85 -4.04 -6.59 -10.32
C LEU A 85 -4.75 -5.28 -9.96
N LEU A 86 -4.64 -4.26 -10.82
CA LEU A 86 -5.24 -2.95 -10.55
C LEU A 86 -6.76 -3.00 -10.58
N LYS A 87 -7.33 -3.84 -11.46
CA LYS A 87 -8.77 -4.10 -11.47
C LYS A 87 -9.23 -4.78 -10.17
N PHE A 88 -8.47 -5.74 -9.67
CA PHE A 88 -8.73 -6.37 -8.38
C PHE A 88 -8.68 -5.34 -7.24
N LEU A 89 -7.60 -4.55 -7.15
CA LEU A 89 -7.42 -3.52 -6.12
C LEU A 89 -8.50 -2.43 -6.19
N GLY A 90 -8.89 -2.00 -7.39
CA GLY A 90 -9.98 -1.03 -7.59
C GLY A 90 -11.37 -1.58 -7.27
N GLY A 91 -11.51 -2.89 -7.05
CA GLY A 91 -12.73 -3.52 -6.57
C GLY A 91 -12.83 -3.62 -5.05
N LEU A 92 -11.72 -3.43 -4.32
CA LEU A 92 -11.65 -3.58 -2.86
C LEU A 92 -12.37 -2.47 -2.11
#